data_AF-A0A971N5A2-F1
#
_entry.id   AF-A0A971N5A2-F1
#
_cell.length_a   1.000
_cell.length_b   1.000
_cell.length_c   1.000
_cell.angle_alpha   90.00
_cell.angle_beta   90.00
_cell.angle_gamma   90.00
#
_symmetry.space_group_name_H-M   'P 1'
#
loop_
_entity.id
_entity.type
_entity.pdbx_description
1 polymer ?
#
loop_
_entity_poly.entity_id
_entity_poly.type
_entity_poly.pdbx_seq_one_letter_code
_entity_poly.pdbx_strand_id
1 'polypeptide(L)'
;MSKVIGIDLGTTNSCAAVMEGGEPVIIPSAEGGRTIPSVVGFSKTGERLVGQLAKRQAVANPDRTITSIKRHMGTDYKVNIDDRSYTAPEISAMILRKIKADAEAYLGEKVEKAVITVPAYFTDAQRQATKDAGAIAGLEVLRIINEPTAAALAYGLEKTNAQTVLVFDLGGGTFDVSILELGEGVFEVKATSGNNRLGGDDFDDRIVQWMVSNFKSEHGVDLSKDRMAMQRLKEAAEKAKIELSGVVNTSINLPFITAVDGQPVHLEMNLTRAKFEELTSDLIEATAGPTKQALADAGLDNGQVDRVILVGGSTRIPAISEMVKKITGKEPFKGVNPDEVVAVGAAIQGGVLAGEVKDIVLLDVTPLSLGIETLGGVFTRIIERNTTIPTQKKQIFSTAADNQTAVDIHVLQGEREFAADNVTLGRFRLEGIPPAPRGIPQIEVAFDIDANGIVHVSAKDLGTGKEQKVTITTSSGLSEEQIERMMKEAEAHAEEDKKRKEQVELRNEADSLVYTVDKTLKDIGDKAAADHVEKVKKAKEELTSALAGEDYELIRSKKEELEKVLHDLSATIYQQTAQQAGAGAGPNPDQAGPGAEDGPTVDAEYEVKDDK
;
A
#
# COMPACT_ATOMS: atom_id res chain seq x y z
N MET A 1 -4.79 -7.24 -23.73
CA MET A 1 -4.36 -5.97 -23.10
C MET A 1 -3.95 -6.31 -21.69
N SER A 2 -2.86 -5.74 -21.17
CA SER A 2 -2.47 -5.95 -19.78
C SER A 2 -3.64 -5.62 -18.84
N LYS A 3 -3.94 -6.48 -17.87
CA LYS A 3 -4.94 -6.16 -16.85
C LYS A 3 -4.61 -4.85 -16.11
N VAL A 4 -5.66 -4.10 -15.78
CA VAL A 4 -5.57 -2.92 -14.91
C VAL A 4 -5.85 -3.37 -13.48
N ILE A 5 -4.88 -3.23 -12.59
CA ILE A 5 -5.06 -3.57 -11.18
C ILE A 5 -5.54 -2.34 -10.38
N GLY A 6 -6.42 -2.57 -9.42
CA GLY A 6 -6.78 -1.61 -8.38
C GLY A 6 -5.87 -1.78 -7.18
N ILE A 7 -5.20 -0.72 -6.75
CA ILE A 7 -4.29 -0.74 -5.59
C ILE A 7 -4.81 0.21 -4.53
N ASP A 8 -5.15 -0.34 -3.37
CA ASP A 8 -5.23 0.42 -2.14
C ASP A 8 -3.83 0.58 -1.52
N LEU A 9 -3.24 1.77 -1.64
CA LEU A 9 -1.92 2.07 -1.07
C LEU A 9 -2.08 2.63 0.35
N GLY A 10 -2.61 1.87 1.30
CA GLY A 10 -2.90 2.37 2.65
C GLY A 10 -1.67 2.71 3.50
N THR A 11 -1.88 3.42 4.61
CA THR A 11 -0.78 3.88 5.50
C THR A 11 -0.10 2.74 6.27
N THR A 12 -0.87 1.75 6.72
CA THR A 12 -0.39 0.64 7.57
C THR A 12 -0.33 -0.68 6.80
N ASN A 13 -1.33 -0.93 5.96
CA ASN A 13 -1.39 -2.05 5.03
C ASN A 13 -1.86 -1.51 3.67
N SER A 14 -1.47 -2.20 2.60
CA SER A 14 -1.92 -2.00 1.24
C SER A 14 -2.65 -3.26 0.76
N CYS A 15 -3.55 -3.13 -0.21
CA CYS A 15 -4.33 -4.22 -0.78
C CYS A 15 -4.39 -4.07 -2.30
N ALA A 16 -4.55 -5.18 -3.03
CA ALA A 16 -4.64 -5.16 -4.49
C ALA A 16 -5.78 -6.05 -4.99
N ALA A 17 -6.39 -5.62 -6.08
CA ALA A 17 -7.52 -6.31 -6.70
C ALA A 17 -7.48 -6.17 -8.23
N VAL A 18 -8.21 -7.03 -8.92
CA VAL A 18 -8.30 -7.08 -10.39
C VAL A 18 -9.71 -7.50 -10.80
N MET A 19 -10.14 -7.12 -12.01
CA MET A 19 -11.40 -7.61 -12.59
C MET A 19 -11.15 -8.94 -13.32
N GLU A 20 -11.83 -10.00 -12.88
CA GLU A 20 -11.79 -11.33 -13.48
C GLU A 20 -13.22 -11.84 -13.71
N GLY A 21 -13.52 -12.30 -14.93
CA GLY A 21 -14.88 -12.78 -15.26
C GLY A 21 -16.02 -11.74 -15.18
N GLY A 22 -15.70 -10.47 -14.92
CA GLY A 22 -16.67 -9.40 -14.63
C GLY A 22 -16.84 -9.09 -13.13
N GLU A 23 -16.18 -9.84 -12.24
CA GLU A 23 -16.20 -9.63 -10.79
C GLU A 23 -14.82 -9.10 -10.29
N PRO A 24 -14.79 -8.25 -9.25
CA PRO A 24 -13.54 -7.81 -8.63
C PRO A 24 -13.00 -8.85 -7.64
N VAL A 25 -11.78 -9.32 -7.86
CA VAL A 25 -11.09 -10.35 -7.05
C VAL A 25 -9.88 -9.73 -6.35
N ILE A 26 -9.68 -10.05 -5.06
CA ILE A 26 -8.49 -9.66 -4.30
C ILE A 26 -7.29 -10.52 -4.72
N ILE A 27 -6.20 -9.86 -5.08
CA ILE A 27 -4.90 -10.50 -5.37
C ILE A 27 -4.23 -10.83 -4.02
N PRO A 28 -3.92 -12.11 -3.74
CA PRO A 28 -3.15 -12.47 -2.56
C PRO A 28 -1.68 -12.06 -2.74
N SER A 29 -1.06 -11.63 -1.65
CA SER A 29 0.40 -11.47 -1.57
C SER A 29 1.13 -12.80 -1.72
N ALA A 30 2.42 -12.75 -2.09
CA ALA A 30 3.27 -13.93 -2.16
C ALA A 30 3.36 -14.71 -0.82
N GLU A 31 3.15 -14.02 0.31
CA GLU A 31 3.08 -14.61 1.65
C GLU A 31 1.70 -15.20 2.01
N GLY A 32 0.73 -15.20 1.10
CA GLY A 32 -0.63 -15.72 1.28
C GLY A 32 -1.59 -14.80 2.04
N GLY A 33 -1.15 -13.60 2.43
CA GLY A 33 -1.99 -12.57 3.04
C GLY A 33 -2.83 -11.82 2.00
N ARG A 34 -4.05 -11.42 2.36
CA ARG A 34 -4.94 -10.60 1.51
C ARG A 34 -4.60 -9.11 1.54
N THR A 35 -3.72 -8.70 2.45
CA THR A 35 -3.15 -7.36 2.54
C THR A 35 -1.64 -7.47 2.79
N ILE A 36 -0.90 -6.43 2.42
CA ILE A 36 0.57 -6.34 2.53
C ILE A 36 0.89 -5.18 3.48
N PRO A 37 1.65 -5.39 4.57
CA PRO A 37 2.08 -4.29 5.43
C PRO A 37 2.81 -3.19 4.64
N SER A 38 2.42 -1.93 4.82
CA SER A 38 3.02 -0.75 4.17
C SER A 38 4.35 -0.38 4.84
N VAL A 39 5.28 -1.33 4.85
CA VAL A 39 6.55 -1.30 5.59
C VAL A 39 7.68 -1.64 4.63
N VAL A 40 8.75 -0.85 4.66
CA VAL A 40 9.97 -1.05 3.87
C VAL A 40 11.14 -1.15 4.84
N GLY A 41 11.97 -2.18 4.69
CA GLY A 41 13.12 -2.43 5.53
C GLY A 41 14.39 -2.58 4.69
N PHE A 42 15.52 -2.14 5.23
CA PHE A 42 16.83 -2.41 4.64
C PHE A 42 17.60 -3.30 5.61
N SER A 43 17.95 -4.50 5.17
CA SER A 43 18.69 -5.48 5.96
C SER A 43 20.12 -4.99 6.24
N LYS A 44 20.84 -5.65 7.15
CA LYS A 44 22.24 -5.32 7.43
C LYS A 44 23.17 -5.53 6.22
N THR A 45 22.80 -6.40 5.29
CA THR A 45 23.52 -6.64 4.01
C THR A 45 23.06 -5.70 2.89
N GLY A 46 22.17 -4.74 3.19
CA GLY A 46 21.62 -3.79 2.21
C GLY A 46 20.58 -4.39 1.28
N GLU A 47 19.95 -5.51 1.65
CA GLU A 47 18.79 -6.09 0.94
C GLU A 47 17.52 -5.29 1.27
N ARG A 48 16.67 -5.02 0.27
CA ARG A 48 15.35 -4.44 0.49
C ARG A 48 14.35 -5.52 0.87
N LEU A 49 13.73 -5.33 2.02
CA LEU A 49 12.59 -6.08 2.50
C LEU A 49 11.35 -5.20 2.36
N VAL A 50 10.22 -5.78 1.95
CA VAL A 50 8.93 -5.06 1.84
C VAL A 50 7.84 -5.95 2.43
N GLY A 51 6.78 -5.37 2.99
CA GLY A 51 5.65 -6.15 3.50
C GLY A 51 5.98 -6.88 4.81
N GLN A 52 5.56 -8.15 4.87
CA GLN A 52 5.68 -8.94 6.10
C GLN A 52 7.13 -9.19 6.52
N LEU A 53 8.06 -9.30 5.57
CA LEU A 53 9.49 -9.46 5.85
C LEU A 53 10.06 -8.20 6.53
N ALA A 54 9.68 -7.01 6.04
CA ALA A 54 10.06 -5.74 6.65
C ALA A 54 9.46 -5.56 8.05
N LYS A 55 8.15 -5.86 8.22
CA LYS A 55 7.48 -5.78 9.54
C LYS A 55 8.14 -6.72 10.56
N ARG A 56 8.56 -7.93 10.16
CA ARG A 56 9.26 -8.88 11.05
C ARG A 56 10.61 -8.38 11.58
N GLN A 57 11.39 -7.60 10.79
CA GLN A 57 12.68 -7.10 11.26
C GLN A 57 12.60 -5.81 12.09
N ALA A 58 11.44 -5.15 12.14
CA ALA A 58 11.30 -3.79 12.69
C ALA A 58 11.88 -3.65 14.11
N VAL A 59 11.55 -4.57 15.02
CA VAL A 59 12.09 -4.61 16.40
C VAL A 59 13.61 -4.65 16.47
N ALA A 60 14.25 -5.43 15.60
CA ALA A 60 15.69 -5.67 15.61
C ALA A 60 16.49 -4.66 14.76
N ASN A 61 15.80 -3.87 13.93
CA ASN A 61 16.39 -2.95 12.96
C ASN A 61 15.49 -1.70 12.75
N PRO A 62 15.09 -0.98 13.82
CA PRO A 62 14.12 0.12 13.71
C PRO A 62 14.67 1.31 12.91
N ASP A 63 15.98 1.52 12.99
CA ASP A 63 16.68 2.62 12.31
C ASP A 63 16.68 2.48 10.77
N ARG A 64 16.50 1.25 10.27
CA ARG A 64 16.45 0.92 8.84
C ARG A 64 15.10 0.32 8.42
N THR A 65 14.05 0.54 9.20
CA THR A 65 12.68 0.08 8.88
C THR A 65 11.70 1.25 8.91
N ILE A 66 11.10 1.53 7.77
CA ILE A 66 10.21 2.65 7.51
C ILE A 66 8.76 2.16 7.58
N THR A 67 7.94 2.81 8.40
CA THR A 67 6.49 2.59 8.54
C THR A 67 5.73 3.89 8.28
N SER A 68 4.43 3.79 7.98
CA SER A 68 3.51 4.95 7.89
C SER A 68 3.92 6.03 6.86
N ILE A 69 4.70 5.66 5.84
CA ILE A 69 5.27 6.62 4.87
C ILE A 69 4.22 7.44 4.12
N LYS A 70 2.99 6.93 3.96
CA LYS A 70 1.86 7.67 3.35
C LYS A 70 1.59 9.01 4.07
N ARG A 71 1.85 9.11 5.38
CA ARG A 71 1.78 10.37 6.15
C ARG A 71 2.80 11.43 5.68
N HIS A 72 3.76 11.10 4.83
CA HIS A 72 4.82 12.00 4.36
C HIS A 72 4.74 12.33 2.86
N MET A 73 3.73 11.83 2.15
CA MET A 73 3.48 12.18 0.75
C MET A 73 3.26 13.70 0.59
N GLY A 74 3.68 14.27 -0.53
CA GLY A 74 3.56 15.70 -0.81
C GLY A 74 4.41 16.61 0.10
N THR A 75 5.41 16.08 0.80
CA THR A 75 6.34 16.86 1.65
C THR A 75 7.80 16.67 1.21
N ASP A 76 8.69 17.52 1.69
CA ASP A 76 10.15 17.43 1.49
C ASP A 76 10.83 16.36 2.36
N TYR A 77 10.06 15.57 3.10
CA TYR A 77 10.54 14.51 3.99
C TYR A 77 11.39 13.46 3.24
N LYS A 78 12.53 13.13 3.84
CA LYS A 78 13.44 12.09 3.37
C LYS A 78 13.87 11.15 4.48
N VAL A 79 14.03 9.88 4.13
CA VAL A 79 14.64 8.86 4.97
C VAL A 79 16.08 8.64 4.50
N ASN A 80 17.05 8.85 5.39
CA ASN A 80 18.44 8.52 5.11
C ASN A 80 18.71 7.07 5.53
N ILE A 81 19.18 6.25 4.59
CA ILE A 81 19.60 4.87 4.81
C ILE A 81 21.01 4.73 4.25
N ASP A 82 21.97 4.43 5.13
CA ASP A 82 23.39 4.42 4.81
C ASP A 82 23.80 5.75 4.11
N ASP A 83 24.42 5.70 2.93
CA ASP A 83 24.85 6.89 2.17
C ASP A 83 23.75 7.45 1.22
N ARG A 84 22.51 6.97 1.29
CA ARG A 84 21.41 7.37 0.39
C ARG A 84 20.25 8.03 1.12
N SER A 85 19.56 8.93 0.42
CA SER A 85 18.42 9.70 0.93
C SER A 85 17.20 9.48 0.02
N TYR A 86 16.17 8.82 0.56
CA TYR A 86 14.97 8.42 -0.16
C TYR A 86 13.79 9.32 0.18
N THR A 87 13.06 9.79 -0.83
CA THR A 87 11.81 10.54 -0.69
C THR A 87 10.62 9.62 -0.37
N ALA A 88 9.50 10.21 0.10
CA ALA A 88 8.28 9.45 0.36
C ALA A 88 7.71 8.71 -0.89
N PRO A 89 7.73 9.29 -2.12
CA PRO A 89 7.39 8.56 -3.34
C PRO A 89 8.29 7.34 -3.61
N GLU A 90 9.61 7.44 -3.42
CA GLU A 90 10.54 6.33 -3.69
C GLU A 90 10.31 5.14 -2.76
N ILE A 91 10.10 5.40 -1.46
CA ILE A 91 9.76 4.35 -0.49
C ILE A 91 8.38 3.75 -0.82
N SER A 92 7.39 4.58 -1.18
CA SER A 92 6.07 4.10 -1.59
C SER A 92 6.13 3.26 -2.89
N ALA A 93 7.02 3.60 -3.81
CA ALA A 93 7.28 2.84 -5.03
C ALA A 93 7.94 1.47 -4.75
N MET A 94 8.60 1.27 -3.60
CA MET A 94 9.05 -0.07 -3.19
C MET A 94 7.86 -0.95 -2.76
N ILE A 95 6.85 -0.37 -2.10
CA ILE A 95 5.59 -1.05 -1.74
C ILE A 95 4.80 -1.40 -3.01
N LEU A 96 4.63 -0.41 -3.91
CA LEU A 96 3.94 -0.61 -5.19
C LEU A 96 4.64 -1.63 -6.09
N ARG A 97 5.99 -1.71 -6.09
CA ARG A 97 6.72 -2.77 -6.81
C ARG A 97 6.49 -4.15 -6.25
N LYS A 98 6.41 -4.33 -4.92
CA LYS A 98 6.01 -5.63 -4.35
C LYS A 98 4.58 -5.99 -4.75
N ILE A 99 3.64 -5.05 -4.68
CA ILE A 99 2.25 -5.27 -5.11
C ILE A 99 2.19 -5.67 -6.59
N LYS A 100 2.93 -4.98 -7.45
CA LYS A 100 3.07 -5.32 -8.88
C LYS A 100 3.63 -6.73 -9.06
N ALA A 101 4.74 -7.07 -8.41
CA ALA A 101 5.37 -8.39 -8.54
C ALA A 101 4.46 -9.53 -8.03
N ASP A 102 3.76 -9.33 -6.91
CA ASP A 102 2.78 -10.29 -6.40
C ASP A 102 1.59 -10.45 -7.39
N ALA A 103 1.13 -9.36 -8.01
CA ALA A 103 0.09 -9.39 -9.05
C ALA A 103 0.54 -10.07 -10.35
N GLU A 104 1.77 -9.81 -10.82
CA GLU A 104 2.36 -10.48 -11.99
C GLU A 104 2.52 -11.99 -11.75
N ALA A 105 2.93 -12.38 -10.53
CA ALA A 105 3.01 -13.78 -10.13
C ALA A 105 1.63 -14.46 -10.03
N TYR A 106 0.59 -13.74 -9.60
CA TYR A 106 -0.78 -14.25 -9.53
C TYR A 106 -1.42 -14.41 -10.92
N LEU A 107 -1.27 -13.41 -11.80
CA LEU A 107 -1.89 -13.38 -13.13
C LEU A 107 -1.12 -14.18 -14.19
N GLY A 108 0.18 -14.42 -13.99
CA GLY A 108 1.05 -15.05 -14.99
C GLY A 108 1.40 -14.16 -16.18
N GLU A 109 1.03 -12.88 -16.15
CA GLU A 109 1.34 -11.86 -17.16
C GLU A 109 1.90 -10.57 -16.55
N LYS A 110 2.47 -9.69 -17.36
CA LYS A 110 2.99 -8.39 -16.92
C LYS A 110 1.87 -7.41 -16.57
N VAL A 111 2.07 -6.64 -15.50
CA VAL A 111 1.13 -5.61 -15.04
C VAL A 111 1.73 -4.22 -15.28
N GLU A 112 1.21 -3.53 -16.28
CA GLU A 112 1.72 -2.22 -16.71
C GLU A 112 0.84 -1.06 -16.25
N LYS A 113 -0.41 -1.30 -15.85
CA LYS A 113 -1.44 -0.26 -15.63
C LYS A 113 -2.11 -0.42 -14.28
N ALA A 114 -2.35 0.68 -13.58
CA ALA A 114 -3.02 0.67 -12.27
C ALA A 114 -3.97 1.85 -12.06
N VAL A 115 -4.95 1.63 -11.18
CA VAL A 115 -5.70 2.67 -10.46
C VAL A 115 -5.23 2.66 -9.01
N ILE A 116 -4.80 3.80 -8.48
CA ILE A 116 -4.22 3.89 -7.12
C ILE A 116 -5.09 4.80 -6.25
N THR A 117 -5.30 4.39 -4.99
CA THR A 117 -6.16 5.10 -4.03
C THR A 117 -5.42 6.19 -3.25
N VAL A 118 -6.14 7.26 -2.94
CA VAL A 118 -5.71 8.32 -2.02
C VAL A 118 -6.85 8.71 -1.08
N PRO A 119 -6.54 9.19 0.14
CA PRO A 119 -7.53 9.83 1.01
C PRO A 119 -8.26 10.94 0.26
N ALA A 120 -9.58 11.06 0.45
CA ALA A 120 -10.40 12.07 -0.23
C ALA A 120 -9.88 13.49 0.05
N TYR A 121 -9.44 13.74 1.28
CA TYR A 121 -8.92 15.04 1.70
C TYR A 121 -7.46 15.30 1.30
N PHE A 122 -6.80 14.43 0.50
CA PHE A 122 -5.44 14.70 0.00
C PHE A 122 -5.37 15.95 -0.88
N THR A 123 -4.36 16.77 -0.60
CA THR A 123 -3.95 17.92 -1.41
C THR A 123 -3.37 17.49 -2.76
N ASP A 124 -3.31 18.42 -3.72
CA ASP A 124 -2.70 18.21 -5.04
C ASP A 124 -1.26 17.63 -4.93
N ALA A 125 -0.42 18.18 -4.05
CA ALA A 125 0.94 17.68 -3.79
C ALA A 125 0.98 16.19 -3.40
N GLN A 126 0.03 15.75 -2.58
CA GLN A 126 -0.05 14.37 -2.12
C GLN A 126 -0.58 13.43 -3.20
N ARG A 127 -1.51 13.91 -4.04
CA ARG A 127 -2.03 13.19 -5.22
C ARG A 127 -0.92 13.01 -6.26
N GLN A 128 -0.20 14.08 -6.61
CA GLN A 128 0.90 14.01 -7.56
C GLN A 128 2.04 13.11 -7.04
N ALA A 129 2.47 13.28 -5.79
CA ALA A 129 3.48 12.40 -5.18
C ALA A 129 3.08 10.90 -5.21
N THR A 130 1.79 10.59 -5.10
CA THR A 130 1.27 9.21 -5.18
C THR A 130 1.27 8.68 -6.62
N LYS A 131 0.95 9.55 -7.59
CA LYS A 131 1.08 9.26 -9.02
C LYS A 131 2.54 9.02 -9.42
N ASP A 132 3.46 9.85 -8.92
CA ASP A 132 4.91 9.71 -9.10
C ASP A 132 5.41 8.37 -8.55
N ALA A 133 4.94 7.97 -7.36
CA ALA A 133 5.29 6.67 -6.78
C ALA A 133 4.86 5.48 -7.66
N GLY A 134 3.70 5.59 -8.33
CA GLY A 134 3.26 4.61 -9.34
C GLY A 134 4.16 4.58 -10.56
N ALA A 135 4.53 5.74 -11.09
CA ALA A 135 5.47 5.84 -12.23
C ALA A 135 6.84 5.24 -11.89
N ILE A 136 7.42 5.57 -10.72
CA ILE A 136 8.69 5.01 -10.22
C ILE A 136 8.59 3.48 -10.02
N ALA A 137 7.40 2.95 -9.73
CA ALA A 137 7.14 1.52 -9.64
C ALA A 137 6.97 0.82 -11.01
N GLY A 138 7.03 1.55 -12.11
CA GLY A 138 6.79 1.02 -13.45
C GLY A 138 5.31 0.71 -13.71
N LEU A 139 4.41 1.54 -13.19
CA LEU A 139 2.96 1.48 -13.44
C LEU A 139 2.48 2.78 -14.11
N GLU A 140 1.78 2.63 -15.23
CA GLU A 140 0.97 3.70 -15.82
C GLU A 140 -0.27 3.91 -14.94
N VAL A 141 -0.27 4.99 -14.16
CA VAL A 141 -1.37 5.34 -13.27
C VAL A 141 -2.49 5.98 -14.09
N LEU A 142 -3.49 5.18 -14.46
CA LEU A 142 -4.63 5.59 -15.29
C LEU A 142 -5.59 6.53 -14.55
N ARG A 143 -5.70 6.38 -13.22
CA ARG A 143 -6.54 7.19 -12.36
C ARG A 143 -6.01 7.19 -10.94
N ILE A 144 -6.01 8.35 -10.30
CA ILE A 144 -6.01 8.47 -8.84
C ILE A 144 -7.48 8.55 -8.38
N ILE A 145 -7.91 7.65 -7.50
CA ILE A 145 -9.28 7.59 -6.98
C ILE A 145 -9.32 7.85 -5.46
N ASN A 146 -10.36 8.53 -4.99
CA ASN A 146 -10.58 8.78 -3.57
C ASN A 146 -10.99 7.49 -2.84
N GLU A 147 -10.39 7.19 -1.69
CA GLU A 147 -10.64 5.98 -0.88
C GLU A 147 -12.14 5.76 -0.57
N PRO A 148 -12.89 6.77 -0.07
CA PRO A 148 -14.34 6.63 0.15
C PRO A 148 -15.14 6.39 -1.14
N THR A 149 -14.72 7.00 -2.25
CA THR A 149 -15.36 6.84 -3.57
C THR A 149 -15.17 5.42 -4.11
N ALA A 150 -13.96 4.86 -3.97
CA ALA A 150 -13.69 3.47 -4.31
C ALA A 150 -14.55 2.52 -3.44
N ALA A 151 -14.60 2.75 -2.12
CA ALA A 151 -15.45 1.93 -1.25
C ALA A 151 -16.95 2.01 -1.61
N ALA A 152 -17.42 3.18 -2.06
CA ALA A 152 -18.79 3.35 -2.56
C ALA A 152 -19.05 2.61 -3.88
N LEU A 153 -18.10 2.60 -4.83
CA LEU A 153 -18.20 1.79 -6.06
C LEU A 153 -18.36 0.30 -5.73
N ALA A 154 -17.53 -0.23 -4.83
CA ALA A 154 -17.60 -1.62 -4.38
C ALA A 154 -18.93 -1.97 -3.69
N TYR A 155 -19.49 -1.04 -2.92
CA TYR A 155 -20.81 -1.21 -2.30
C TYR A 155 -21.97 -1.14 -3.31
N GLY A 156 -21.90 -0.19 -4.25
CA GLY A 156 -23.02 0.19 -5.11
C GLY A 156 -23.13 -0.58 -6.42
N LEU A 157 -22.12 -1.36 -6.82
CA LEU A 157 -22.07 -2.07 -8.12
C LEU A 157 -23.34 -2.88 -8.45
N GLU A 158 -23.94 -3.53 -7.44
CA GLU A 158 -25.16 -4.35 -7.59
C GLU A 158 -26.47 -3.59 -7.26
N LYS A 159 -26.41 -2.30 -6.95
CA LYS A 159 -27.55 -1.56 -6.35
C LYS A 159 -28.23 -0.71 -7.41
N THR A 160 -29.49 -1.03 -7.69
CA THR A 160 -30.31 -0.33 -8.69
C THR A 160 -31.05 0.89 -8.14
N ASN A 161 -31.46 0.84 -6.87
CA ASN A 161 -32.26 1.90 -6.25
C ASN A 161 -31.37 3.05 -5.76
N ALA A 162 -31.82 4.29 -5.95
CA ALA A 162 -31.21 5.48 -5.37
C ALA A 162 -31.07 5.36 -3.84
N GLN A 163 -29.87 5.62 -3.31
CA GLN A 163 -29.55 5.62 -1.88
C GLN A 163 -28.52 6.71 -1.55
N THR A 164 -28.74 7.42 -0.45
CA THR A 164 -27.74 8.31 0.14
C THR A 164 -26.88 7.52 1.12
N VAL A 165 -25.59 7.40 0.85
CA VAL A 165 -24.63 6.67 1.70
C VAL A 165 -23.65 7.62 2.37
N LEU A 166 -23.27 7.32 3.61
CA LEU A 166 -22.13 7.91 4.29
C LEU A 166 -21.03 6.85 4.36
N VAL A 167 -19.90 7.13 3.72
CA VAL A 167 -18.68 6.34 3.85
C VAL A 167 -17.80 7.03 4.89
N PHE A 168 -17.42 6.30 5.94
CA PHE A 168 -16.54 6.76 7.02
C PHE A 168 -15.30 5.88 6.99
N ASP A 169 -14.17 6.45 6.56
CA ASP A 169 -12.89 5.76 6.45
C ASP A 169 -11.95 6.23 7.55
N LEU A 170 -11.59 5.33 8.46
CA LEU A 170 -10.59 5.60 9.50
C LEU A 170 -9.49 4.54 9.42
N GLY A 171 -8.50 4.82 8.58
CA GLY A 171 -7.33 3.99 8.37
C GLY A 171 -6.28 4.11 9.49
N GLY A 172 -5.04 3.81 9.14
CA GLY A 172 -3.88 3.99 10.04
C GLY A 172 -3.32 5.41 10.08
N GLY A 173 -3.47 6.16 8.98
CA GLY A 173 -2.85 7.48 8.78
C GLY A 173 -3.82 8.66 8.69
N THR A 174 -5.01 8.39 8.18
CA THR A 174 -5.95 9.37 7.66
C THR A 174 -7.38 9.01 8.04
N PHE A 175 -8.18 10.05 8.13
CA PHE A 175 -9.61 9.99 8.37
C PHE A 175 -10.32 10.73 7.24
N ASP A 176 -11.24 10.07 6.54
CA ASP A 176 -12.14 10.71 5.58
C ASP A 176 -13.59 10.34 5.88
N VAL A 177 -14.48 11.24 5.49
CA VAL A 177 -15.92 11.00 5.48
C VAL A 177 -16.54 11.66 4.26
N SER A 178 -17.23 10.86 3.46
CA SER A 178 -17.91 11.31 2.24
C SER A 178 -19.38 10.93 2.26
N ILE A 179 -20.22 11.86 1.82
CA ILE A 179 -21.62 11.62 1.49
C ILE A 179 -21.72 11.40 -0.02
N LEU A 180 -22.32 10.28 -0.43
CA LEU A 180 -22.54 9.97 -1.84
C LEU A 180 -24.01 9.63 -2.10
N GLU A 181 -24.50 10.01 -3.27
CA GLU A 181 -25.78 9.57 -3.83
C GLU A 181 -25.50 8.51 -4.90
N LEU A 182 -26.01 7.30 -4.68
CA LEU A 182 -25.77 6.13 -5.54
C LEU A 182 -27.08 5.67 -6.16
N GLY A 183 -27.19 5.58 -7.48
CA GLY A 183 -28.40 5.08 -8.14
C GLY A 183 -28.27 4.97 -9.65
N GLU A 184 -28.90 3.95 -10.24
CA GLU A 184 -28.93 3.74 -11.71
C GLU A 184 -27.55 3.80 -12.40
N GLY A 185 -26.50 3.34 -11.72
CA GLY A 185 -25.11 3.38 -12.22
C GLY A 185 -24.39 4.72 -12.04
N VAL A 186 -25.07 5.75 -11.53
CA VAL A 186 -24.47 7.04 -11.17
C VAL A 186 -23.99 7.02 -9.71
N PHE A 187 -22.77 7.48 -9.50
CA PHE A 187 -22.12 7.62 -8.20
C PHE A 187 -21.70 9.09 -8.05
N GLU A 188 -22.46 9.89 -7.29
CA GLU A 188 -22.20 11.31 -7.10
C GLU A 188 -21.74 11.60 -5.68
N VAL A 189 -20.53 12.14 -5.49
CA VAL A 189 -20.08 12.66 -4.19
C VAL A 189 -20.77 14.00 -3.96
N LYS A 190 -21.58 14.10 -2.91
CA LYS A 190 -22.31 15.33 -2.54
C LYS A 190 -21.47 16.23 -1.63
N ALA A 191 -20.70 15.62 -0.74
CA ALA A 191 -19.75 16.31 0.13
C ALA A 191 -18.64 15.38 0.61
N THR A 192 -17.47 15.92 0.88
CA THR A 192 -16.38 15.21 1.56
C THR A 192 -15.69 16.10 2.60
N SER A 193 -15.19 15.50 3.67
CA SER A 193 -14.41 16.16 4.71
C SER A 193 -13.48 15.13 5.36
N GLY A 194 -12.40 15.57 6.02
CA GLY A 194 -11.48 14.62 6.65
C GLY A 194 -10.38 15.27 7.48
N ASN A 195 -9.38 14.48 7.82
CA ASN A 195 -8.14 14.88 8.47
C ASN A 195 -6.99 13.94 8.03
N ASN A 196 -6.04 14.48 7.26
CA ASN A 196 -4.87 13.76 6.74
C ASN A 196 -3.81 13.38 7.81
N ARG A 197 -4.08 13.63 9.09
CA ARG A 197 -3.17 13.43 10.24
C ARG A 197 -3.90 12.81 11.44
N LEU A 198 -4.90 11.96 11.18
CA LEU A 198 -5.70 11.30 12.19
C LEU A 198 -6.03 9.88 11.76
N GLY A 199 -5.56 8.89 12.51
CA GLY A 199 -5.80 7.47 12.24
C GLY A 199 -5.14 6.56 13.27
N GLY A 200 -5.11 5.26 12.98
CA GLY A 200 -4.66 4.22 13.89
C GLY A 200 -3.30 4.44 14.57
N ASP A 201 -2.30 5.06 13.92
CA ASP A 201 -1.00 5.36 14.56
C ASP A 201 -1.16 6.34 15.74
N ASP A 202 -2.11 7.28 15.67
CA ASP A 202 -2.30 8.29 16.73
C ASP A 202 -2.98 7.67 17.96
N PHE A 203 -3.88 6.70 17.75
CA PHE A 203 -4.44 5.88 18.84
C PHE A 203 -3.37 5.00 19.49
N ASP A 204 -2.42 4.46 18.70
CA ASP A 204 -1.29 3.68 19.23
C ASP A 204 -0.35 4.56 20.06
N ASP A 205 -0.04 5.78 19.59
CA ASP A 205 0.80 6.71 20.34
C ASP A 205 0.19 7.04 21.71
N ARG A 206 -1.14 7.20 21.84
CA ARG A 206 -1.76 7.41 23.17
C ARG A 206 -1.49 6.27 24.15
N ILE A 207 -1.47 5.03 23.69
CA ILE A 207 -1.11 3.87 24.52
C ILE A 207 0.40 3.88 24.80
N VAL A 208 1.24 4.22 23.82
CA VAL A 208 2.71 4.33 24.02
C VAL A 208 3.06 5.42 25.04
N GLN A 209 2.54 6.63 24.91
CA GLN A 209 2.79 7.73 25.86
C GLN A 209 2.30 7.38 27.27
N TRP A 210 1.17 6.68 27.38
CA TRP A 210 0.69 6.14 28.66
C TRP A 210 1.66 5.10 29.23
N MET A 211 2.12 4.12 28.45
CA MET A 211 3.10 3.12 28.89
C MET A 211 4.43 3.78 29.34
N VAL A 212 5.00 4.68 28.54
CA VAL A 212 6.23 5.41 28.86
C VAL A 212 6.07 6.20 30.16
N SER A 213 4.96 6.90 30.33
CA SER A 213 4.71 7.74 31.52
C SER A 213 4.58 6.91 32.80
N ASN A 214 3.86 5.77 32.76
CA ASN A 214 3.74 4.89 33.91
C ASN A 214 5.07 4.19 34.24
N PHE A 215 5.76 3.63 33.23
CA PHE A 215 7.05 2.96 33.42
C PHE A 215 8.10 3.89 34.00
N LYS A 216 8.15 5.15 33.54
CA LYS A 216 9.02 6.20 34.09
C LYS A 216 8.67 6.59 35.52
N SER A 217 7.38 6.55 35.89
CA SER A 217 6.92 6.83 37.25
C SER A 217 7.24 5.69 38.22
N GLU A 218 7.23 4.44 37.74
CA GLU A 218 7.49 3.24 38.54
C GLU A 218 8.99 2.92 38.69
N HIS A 219 9.76 3.00 37.60
CA HIS A 219 11.17 2.59 37.57
C HIS A 219 12.17 3.76 37.42
N GLY A 220 11.68 5.01 37.30
CA GLY A 220 12.52 6.19 37.13
C GLY A 220 13.21 6.33 35.76
N VAL A 221 12.98 5.39 34.83
CA VAL A 221 13.66 5.32 33.52
C VAL A 221 12.72 5.69 32.38
N ASP A 222 13.25 6.49 31.46
CA ASP A 222 12.50 7.07 30.35
C ASP A 222 12.74 6.28 29.04
N LEU A 223 11.83 5.36 28.74
CA LEU A 223 11.92 4.48 27.56
C LEU A 223 11.86 5.25 26.22
N SER A 224 11.40 6.51 26.19
CA SER A 224 11.35 7.32 24.96
C SER A 224 12.71 7.56 24.29
N LYS A 225 13.80 7.34 25.04
CA LYS A 225 15.18 7.50 24.58
C LYS A 225 15.78 6.24 23.94
N ASP A 226 15.10 5.10 24.05
CA ASP A 226 15.55 3.82 23.50
C ASP A 226 14.68 3.47 22.28
N ARG A 227 15.28 3.49 21.08
CA ARG A 227 14.59 3.22 19.82
C ARG A 227 14.06 1.78 19.73
N MET A 228 14.76 0.81 20.32
CA MET A 228 14.33 -0.59 20.33
C MET A 228 13.18 -0.79 21.31
N ALA A 229 13.25 -0.17 22.49
CA ALA A 229 12.13 -0.18 23.43
C ALA A 229 10.89 0.49 22.82
N MET A 230 11.03 1.67 22.19
CA MET A 230 9.93 2.38 21.54
C MET A 230 9.28 1.59 20.39
N GLN A 231 10.05 0.86 19.58
CA GLN A 231 9.48 -0.01 18.56
C GLN A 231 8.65 -1.16 19.17
N ARG A 232 9.15 -1.79 20.23
CA ARG A 232 8.42 -2.84 20.97
C ARG A 232 7.17 -2.31 21.65
N LEU A 233 7.22 -1.09 22.19
CA LEU A 233 6.06 -0.38 22.73
C LEU A 233 5.02 -0.09 21.64
N LYS A 234 5.42 0.36 20.44
CA LYS A 234 4.50 0.60 19.31
C LYS A 234 3.77 -0.67 18.88
N GLU A 235 4.47 -1.79 18.74
CA GLU A 235 3.85 -3.08 18.37
C GLU A 235 2.92 -3.61 19.48
N ALA A 236 3.30 -3.44 20.75
CA ALA A 236 2.45 -3.81 21.88
C ALA A 236 1.19 -2.93 21.98
N ALA A 237 1.30 -1.63 21.68
CA ALA A 237 0.19 -0.69 21.62
C ALA A 237 -0.79 -1.04 20.48
N GLU A 238 -0.29 -1.26 19.26
CA GLU A 238 -1.09 -1.69 18.09
C GLU A 238 -1.89 -2.95 18.44
N LYS A 239 -1.21 -3.96 19.01
CA LYS A 239 -1.84 -5.21 19.45
C LYS A 239 -2.90 -4.99 20.53
N ALA A 240 -2.59 -4.21 21.57
CA ALA A 240 -3.53 -3.94 22.66
C ALA A 240 -4.78 -3.19 22.18
N LYS A 241 -4.63 -2.19 21.29
CA LYS A 241 -5.73 -1.48 20.63
C LYS A 241 -6.66 -2.44 19.87
N ILE A 242 -6.07 -3.34 19.07
CA ILE A 242 -6.82 -4.33 18.28
C ILE A 242 -7.56 -5.30 19.20
N GLU A 243 -6.90 -5.84 20.22
CA GLU A 243 -7.53 -6.74 21.19
C GLU A 243 -8.70 -6.08 21.92
N LEU A 244 -8.54 -4.83 22.38
CA LEU A 244 -9.59 -4.08 23.08
C LEU A 244 -10.82 -3.77 22.22
N SER A 245 -10.73 -3.92 20.89
CA SER A 245 -11.90 -3.87 20.01
C SER A 245 -12.80 -5.10 20.17
N GLY A 246 -12.23 -6.26 20.55
CA GLY A 246 -12.96 -7.50 20.87
C GLY A 246 -13.24 -7.69 22.36
N VAL A 247 -12.25 -7.46 23.23
CA VAL A 247 -12.33 -7.70 24.68
C VAL A 247 -12.35 -6.40 25.50
N VAL A 248 -12.76 -6.48 26.78
CA VAL A 248 -12.87 -5.30 27.68
C VAL A 248 -11.59 -4.99 28.44
N ASN A 249 -10.61 -5.89 28.43
CA ASN A 249 -9.28 -5.73 29.02
C ASN A 249 -8.23 -6.52 28.22
N THR A 250 -6.98 -6.09 28.30
CA THR A 250 -5.81 -6.82 27.80
C THR A 250 -4.61 -6.59 28.73
N SER A 251 -3.63 -7.50 28.66
CA SER A 251 -2.39 -7.43 29.41
C SER A 251 -1.21 -7.24 28.45
N ILE A 252 -0.50 -6.13 28.64
CA ILE A 252 0.71 -5.79 27.91
C ILE A 252 1.90 -6.28 28.74
N ASN A 253 2.58 -7.32 28.24
CA ASN A 253 3.80 -7.85 28.85
C ASN A 253 4.97 -7.76 27.86
N LEU A 254 5.97 -6.95 28.21
CA LEU A 254 7.21 -6.79 27.47
C LEU A 254 8.39 -7.15 28.40
N PRO A 255 8.83 -8.43 28.41
CA PRO A 255 9.93 -8.84 29.25
C PRO A 255 11.26 -8.29 28.71
N PHE A 256 12.21 -7.97 29.60
CA PHE A 256 13.50 -7.40 29.22
C PHE A 256 13.34 -6.15 28.33
N ILE A 257 12.48 -5.20 28.72
CA ILE A 257 12.23 -3.98 27.93
C ILE A 257 13.41 -3.00 28.01
N THR A 258 14.11 -2.97 29.14
CA THR A 258 15.34 -2.20 29.35
C THR A 258 16.13 -2.81 30.53
N ALA A 259 17.23 -2.17 30.94
CA ALA A 259 17.98 -2.53 32.15
C ALA A 259 18.19 -1.31 33.05
N VAL A 260 18.09 -1.52 34.37
CA VAL A 260 18.30 -0.49 35.41
C VAL A 260 19.36 -1.02 36.36
N ASP A 261 20.43 -0.24 36.60
CA ASP A 261 21.60 -0.66 37.40
C ASP A 261 22.19 -2.03 37.00
N GLY A 262 22.11 -2.37 35.71
CA GLY A 262 22.56 -3.65 35.15
C GLY A 262 21.60 -4.83 35.38
N GLN A 263 20.47 -4.63 36.06
CA GLN A 263 19.41 -5.63 36.20
C GLN A 263 18.36 -5.47 35.08
N PRO A 264 17.89 -6.57 34.47
CA PRO A 264 16.81 -6.50 33.49
C PRO A 264 15.50 -6.07 34.14
N VAL A 265 14.74 -5.22 33.45
CA VAL A 265 13.40 -4.78 33.86
C VAL A 265 12.38 -5.17 32.80
N HIS A 266 11.18 -5.50 33.26
CA HIS A 266 10.04 -5.94 32.45
C HIS A 266 8.96 -4.85 32.53
N LEU A 267 8.17 -4.66 31.47
CA LEU A 267 6.94 -3.86 31.56
C LEU A 267 5.76 -4.82 31.60
N GLU A 268 4.96 -4.75 32.66
CA GLU A 268 3.71 -5.49 32.81
C GLU A 268 2.59 -4.51 33.16
N MET A 269 1.62 -4.33 32.26
CA MET A 269 0.53 -3.37 32.41
C MET A 269 -0.79 -3.97 31.96
N ASN A 270 -1.88 -3.68 32.68
CA ASN A 270 -3.23 -4.06 32.26
C ASN A 270 -3.97 -2.83 31.75
N LEU A 271 -4.44 -2.88 30.50
CA LEU A 271 -5.20 -1.81 29.87
C LEU A 271 -6.66 -2.27 29.72
N THR A 272 -7.60 -1.43 30.18
CA THR A 272 -9.04 -1.67 29.98
C THR A 272 -9.55 -0.86 28.80
N ARG A 273 -10.64 -1.32 28.16
CA ARG A 273 -11.30 -0.58 27.07
C ARG A 273 -11.71 0.83 27.52
N ALA A 274 -12.29 0.94 28.71
CA ALA A 274 -12.66 2.23 29.29
C ALA A 274 -11.46 3.19 29.47
N LYS A 275 -10.28 2.67 29.83
CA LYS A 275 -9.06 3.50 29.92
C LYS A 275 -8.52 3.88 28.53
N PHE A 276 -8.58 2.96 27.57
CA PHE A 276 -8.22 3.27 26.18
C PHE A 276 -9.13 4.36 25.57
N GLU A 277 -10.45 4.26 25.79
CA GLU A 277 -11.43 5.27 25.36
C GLU A 277 -11.22 6.62 26.07
N GLU A 278 -10.85 6.62 27.36
CA GLU A 278 -10.44 7.85 28.08
C GLU A 278 -9.18 8.49 27.46
N LEU A 279 -8.16 7.70 27.13
CA LEU A 279 -6.89 8.17 26.54
C LEU A 279 -7.02 8.70 25.10
N THR A 280 -8.12 8.35 24.41
CA THR A 280 -8.34 8.62 22.98
C THR A 280 -9.64 9.38 22.70
N SER A 281 -10.33 9.88 23.74
CA SER A 281 -11.64 10.53 23.62
C SER A 281 -11.63 11.75 22.70
N ASP A 282 -10.54 12.51 22.71
CA ASP A 282 -10.33 13.68 21.84
C ASP A 282 -10.04 13.29 20.39
N LEU A 283 -9.38 12.15 20.13
CA LEU A 283 -9.21 11.60 18.78
C LEU A 283 -10.56 11.13 18.20
N ILE A 284 -11.40 10.51 19.02
CA ILE A 284 -12.78 10.14 18.65
C ILE A 284 -13.60 11.40 18.36
N GLU A 285 -13.54 12.43 19.21
CA GLU A 285 -14.23 13.71 18.96
C GLU A 285 -13.71 14.43 17.71
N ALA A 286 -12.41 14.35 17.42
CA ALA A 286 -11.81 14.91 16.21
C ALA A 286 -12.35 14.27 14.91
N THR A 287 -12.86 13.02 14.96
CA THR A 287 -13.59 12.44 13.81
C THR A 287 -15.03 12.93 13.70
N ALA A 288 -15.69 13.23 14.83
CA ALA A 288 -17.09 13.67 14.87
C ALA A 288 -17.32 15.05 14.22
N GLY A 289 -16.31 15.92 14.21
CA GLY A 289 -16.36 17.25 13.57
C GLY A 289 -16.57 17.16 12.05
N PRO A 290 -15.61 16.58 11.29
CA PRO A 290 -15.74 16.39 9.85
C PRO A 290 -17.00 15.59 9.44
N THR A 291 -17.44 14.61 10.23
CA THR A 291 -18.69 13.86 9.92
C THR A 291 -19.92 14.77 9.93
N LYS A 292 -20.02 15.68 10.90
CA LYS A 292 -21.10 16.67 10.94
C LYS A 292 -20.95 17.69 9.80
N GLN A 293 -19.73 18.08 9.45
CA GLN A 293 -19.47 19.01 8.35
C GLN A 293 -19.89 18.41 7.00
N ALA A 294 -19.55 17.15 6.72
CA ALA A 294 -19.93 16.48 5.47
C ALA A 294 -21.46 16.32 5.34
N LEU A 295 -22.16 16.01 6.44
CA LEU A 295 -23.63 16.01 6.47
C LEU A 295 -24.21 17.40 6.18
N ALA A 296 -23.71 18.43 6.85
CA ALA A 296 -24.18 19.80 6.65
C ALA A 296 -23.91 20.34 5.23
N ASP A 297 -22.74 20.04 4.67
CA ASP A 297 -22.35 20.40 3.30
C ASP A 297 -23.22 19.70 2.24
N ALA A 298 -23.63 18.44 2.50
CA ALA A 298 -24.59 17.72 1.68
C ALA A 298 -26.05 18.18 1.89
N GLY A 299 -26.31 19.10 2.83
CA GLY A 299 -27.67 19.56 3.16
C GLY A 299 -28.50 18.53 3.93
N LEU A 300 -27.87 17.62 4.67
CA LEU A 300 -28.51 16.50 5.35
C LEU A 300 -28.55 16.65 6.88
N ASP A 301 -29.73 16.41 7.44
CA ASP A 301 -30.00 16.20 8.86
C ASP A 301 -29.70 14.76 9.31
N ASN A 302 -29.53 14.57 10.63
CA ASN A 302 -29.37 13.27 11.26
C ASN A 302 -30.52 12.30 10.87
N GLY A 303 -30.19 11.11 10.40
CA GLY A 303 -31.15 10.07 10.01
C GLY A 303 -31.53 10.04 8.52
N GLN A 304 -31.20 11.08 7.74
CA GLN A 304 -31.51 11.13 6.30
C GLN A 304 -30.58 10.28 5.42
N VAL A 305 -29.41 9.88 5.92
CA VAL A 305 -28.54 8.90 5.26
C VAL A 305 -29.19 7.51 5.31
N ASP A 306 -29.27 6.80 4.18
CA ASP A 306 -29.83 5.44 4.12
C ASP A 306 -28.88 4.39 4.71
N ARG A 307 -27.59 4.50 4.42
CA ARG A 307 -26.55 3.53 4.81
C ARG A 307 -25.27 4.20 5.29
N VAL A 308 -24.71 3.64 6.36
CA VAL A 308 -23.36 3.94 6.85
C VAL A 308 -22.44 2.79 6.47
N ILE A 309 -21.32 3.11 5.82
CA ILE A 309 -20.29 2.17 5.40
C ILE A 309 -19.03 2.54 6.20
N LEU A 310 -18.49 1.58 6.96
CA LEU A 310 -17.24 1.76 7.70
C LEU A 310 -16.09 1.12 6.90
N VAL A 311 -15.00 1.86 6.77
CA VAL A 311 -13.81 1.51 5.99
C VAL A 311 -12.56 1.77 6.83
N GLY A 312 -11.50 0.99 6.63
CA GLY A 312 -10.27 1.12 7.40
C GLY A 312 -10.34 0.46 8.77
N GLY A 313 -9.26 -0.22 9.15
CA GLY A 313 -9.23 -1.09 10.34
C GLY A 313 -9.49 -0.40 11.68
N SER A 314 -9.28 0.92 11.81
CA SER A 314 -9.54 1.63 13.08
C SER A 314 -11.03 1.86 13.34
N THR A 315 -11.91 1.72 12.33
CA THR A 315 -13.37 1.73 12.53
C THR A 315 -13.88 0.52 13.34
N ARG A 316 -13.05 -0.50 13.52
CA ARG A 316 -13.33 -1.66 14.39
C ARG A 316 -13.36 -1.29 15.89
N ILE A 317 -12.87 -0.11 16.28
CA ILE A 317 -12.97 0.42 17.65
C ILE A 317 -14.46 0.66 17.99
N PRO A 318 -15.01 0.04 19.05
CA PRO A 318 -16.44 0.15 19.39
C PRO A 318 -16.94 1.59 19.54
N ALA A 319 -16.19 2.45 20.23
CA ALA A 319 -16.54 3.86 20.44
C ALA A 319 -16.66 4.66 19.13
N ILE A 320 -15.92 4.30 18.06
CA ILE A 320 -16.07 4.91 16.73
C ILE A 320 -17.43 4.51 16.13
N SER A 321 -17.76 3.22 16.13
CA SER A 321 -19.06 2.72 15.64
C SER A 321 -20.24 3.33 16.41
N GLU A 322 -20.13 3.50 17.73
CA GLU A 322 -21.15 4.14 18.56
C GLU A 322 -21.28 5.64 18.27
N MET A 323 -20.16 6.34 18.07
CA MET A 323 -20.14 7.76 17.70
C MET A 323 -20.79 7.99 16.33
N VAL A 324 -20.43 7.21 15.31
CA VAL A 324 -21.05 7.32 13.96
C VAL A 324 -22.55 7.03 14.03
N LYS A 325 -22.97 5.99 14.76
CA LYS A 325 -24.39 5.69 14.99
C LYS A 325 -25.13 6.83 15.71
N LYS A 326 -24.49 7.48 16.69
CA LYS A 326 -25.06 8.61 17.45
C LYS A 326 -25.25 9.86 16.57
N ILE A 327 -24.38 10.11 15.60
CA ILE A 327 -24.53 11.22 14.64
C ILE A 327 -25.58 10.87 13.58
N THR A 328 -25.43 9.72 12.92
CA THR A 328 -26.23 9.36 11.74
C THR A 328 -27.61 8.81 12.06
N GLY A 329 -27.83 8.29 13.26
CA GLY A 329 -29.03 7.52 13.62
C GLY A 329 -29.13 6.14 12.96
N LYS A 330 -28.09 5.67 12.27
CA LYS A 330 -28.08 4.42 11.49
C LYS A 330 -27.04 3.44 12.03
N GLU A 331 -27.36 2.15 11.95
CA GLU A 331 -26.39 1.08 12.19
C GLU A 331 -25.43 0.95 10.99
N PRO A 332 -24.12 0.82 11.21
CA PRO A 332 -23.16 0.46 10.18
C PRO A 332 -23.54 -0.81 9.39
N PHE A 333 -23.40 -0.74 8.08
CA PHE A 333 -23.58 -1.86 7.17
C PHE A 333 -22.40 -2.84 7.30
N LYS A 334 -22.72 -4.10 7.60
CA LYS A 334 -21.72 -5.17 7.86
C LYS A 334 -21.39 -6.05 6.65
N GLY A 335 -21.95 -5.73 5.48
CA GLY A 335 -21.76 -6.52 4.24
C GLY A 335 -20.57 -6.06 3.38
N VAL A 336 -19.68 -5.21 3.89
CA VAL A 336 -18.41 -4.85 3.27
C VAL A 336 -17.25 -5.28 4.16
N ASN A 337 -16.11 -5.63 3.55
CA ASN A 337 -14.88 -5.87 4.30
C ASN A 337 -14.05 -4.57 4.37
N PRO A 338 -13.89 -3.94 5.55
CA PRO A 338 -13.26 -2.62 5.67
C PRO A 338 -11.77 -2.60 5.30
N ASP A 339 -11.12 -3.77 5.19
CA ASP A 339 -9.69 -3.90 4.84
C ASP A 339 -9.47 -4.18 3.34
N GLU A 340 -10.53 -4.38 2.55
CA GLU A 340 -10.47 -4.82 1.14
C GLU A 340 -11.34 -3.98 0.19
N VAL A 341 -12.43 -3.39 0.69
CA VAL A 341 -13.45 -2.69 -0.10
C VAL A 341 -12.91 -1.54 -0.96
N VAL A 342 -11.81 -0.90 -0.51
CA VAL A 342 -11.14 0.18 -1.25
C VAL A 342 -10.41 -0.36 -2.49
N ALA A 343 -9.64 -1.45 -2.34
CA ALA A 343 -8.94 -2.09 -3.46
C ALA A 343 -9.93 -2.67 -4.49
N VAL A 344 -11.00 -3.32 -4.01
CA VAL A 344 -12.14 -3.77 -4.84
C VAL A 344 -12.71 -2.61 -5.66
N GLY A 345 -12.95 -1.46 -5.04
CA GLY A 345 -13.42 -0.25 -5.70
C GLY A 345 -12.46 0.29 -6.77
N ALA A 346 -11.16 0.29 -6.48
CA ALA A 346 -10.13 0.68 -7.44
C ALA A 346 -10.06 -0.29 -8.64
N ALA A 347 -10.28 -1.58 -8.43
CA ALA A 347 -10.35 -2.57 -9.52
C ALA A 347 -11.59 -2.38 -10.39
N ILE A 348 -12.76 -2.10 -9.80
CA ILE A 348 -13.98 -1.72 -10.54
C ILE A 348 -13.71 -0.48 -11.40
N GLN A 349 -13.07 0.55 -10.83
CA GLN A 349 -12.67 1.74 -11.60
C GLN A 349 -11.69 1.41 -12.74
N GLY A 350 -10.76 0.48 -12.53
CA GLY A 350 -9.89 -0.06 -13.57
C GLY A 350 -10.69 -0.75 -14.69
N GLY A 351 -11.68 -1.57 -14.32
CA GLY A 351 -12.62 -2.22 -15.23
C GLY A 351 -13.45 -1.24 -16.06
N VAL A 352 -13.91 -0.13 -15.47
CA VAL A 352 -14.60 0.96 -16.19
C VAL A 352 -13.67 1.61 -17.23
N LEU A 353 -12.40 1.89 -16.87
CA LEU A 353 -11.42 2.49 -17.78
C LEU A 353 -10.98 1.53 -18.90
N ALA A 354 -10.99 0.22 -18.63
CA ALA A 354 -10.74 -0.83 -19.63
C ALA A 354 -11.98 -1.16 -20.50
N GLY A 355 -13.17 -0.66 -20.15
CA GLY A 355 -14.43 -1.00 -20.81
C GLY A 355 -14.98 -2.40 -20.49
N GLU A 356 -14.40 -3.08 -19.49
CA GLU A 356 -14.89 -4.36 -18.94
C GLU A 356 -16.17 -4.15 -18.12
N VAL A 357 -16.25 -3.04 -17.38
CA VAL A 357 -17.44 -2.61 -16.61
C VAL A 357 -18.11 -1.47 -17.36
N LYS A 358 -19.43 -1.55 -17.52
CA LYS A 358 -20.25 -0.59 -18.30
C LYS A 358 -21.29 0.09 -17.42
N ASP A 359 -21.86 1.16 -17.96
CA ASP A 359 -23.01 1.87 -17.38
C ASP A 359 -22.75 2.44 -15.97
N ILE A 360 -21.48 2.69 -15.63
CA ILE A 360 -21.07 3.43 -14.42
C ILE A 360 -20.62 4.83 -14.79
N VAL A 361 -21.19 5.84 -14.12
CA VAL A 361 -20.77 7.24 -14.18
C VAL A 361 -20.36 7.70 -12.79
N LEU A 362 -19.08 8.05 -12.64
CA LEU A 362 -18.54 8.60 -11.39
C LEU A 362 -18.40 10.12 -11.48
N LEU A 363 -19.01 10.81 -10.53
CA LEU A 363 -18.95 12.27 -10.33
C LEU A 363 -18.35 12.54 -8.94
N ASP A 364 -17.04 12.75 -8.88
CA ASP A 364 -16.33 13.11 -7.64
C ASP A 364 -16.25 14.64 -7.47
N VAL A 365 -15.69 15.15 -6.36
CA VAL A 365 -15.62 16.58 -6.04
C VAL A 365 -14.22 17.03 -5.60
N THR A 366 -13.94 18.33 -5.67
CA THR A 366 -12.77 18.91 -4.98
C THR A 366 -13.04 19.06 -3.47
N PRO A 367 -12.17 18.56 -2.57
CA PRO A 367 -12.40 18.60 -1.11
C PRO A 367 -12.20 19.99 -0.47
N LEU A 368 -11.58 20.93 -1.19
CA LEU A 368 -11.17 22.23 -0.70
C LEU A 368 -11.37 23.30 -1.77
N SER A 369 -11.75 24.50 -1.34
CA SER A 369 -11.91 25.65 -2.23
C SER A 369 -10.57 26.09 -2.83
N LEU A 370 -10.60 26.50 -4.10
CA LEU A 370 -9.47 27.01 -4.86
C LEU A 370 -9.70 28.47 -5.23
N GLY A 371 -8.64 29.25 -5.19
CA GLY A 371 -8.71 30.68 -5.44
C GLY A 371 -7.34 31.35 -5.50
N ILE A 372 -7.35 32.68 -5.45
CA ILE A 372 -6.12 33.49 -5.47
C ILE A 372 -6.07 34.51 -4.32
N GLU A 373 -4.86 34.94 -3.97
CA GLU A 373 -4.66 36.13 -3.14
C GLU A 373 -5.05 37.39 -3.93
N THR A 374 -5.86 38.26 -3.31
CA THR A 374 -6.19 39.58 -3.84
C THR A 374 -5.72 40.70 -2.89
N LEU A 375 -5.91 41.96 -3.31
CA LEU A 375 -5.41 43.13 -2.59
C LEU A 375 -5.86 43.11 -1.11
N GLY A 376 -4.90 43.25 -0.20
CA GLY A 376 -5.12 43.17 1.25
C GLY A 376 -4.82 41.80 1.86
N GLY A 377 -4.30 40.84 1.08
CA GLY A 377 -3.96 39.50 1.58
C GLY A 377 -5.17 38.59 1.76
N VAL A 378 -6.27 38.89 1.06
CA VAL A 378 -7.54 38.16 1.16
C VAL A 378 -7.55 37.00 0.18
N PHE A 379 -8.00 35.82 0.62
CA PHE A 379 -8.21 34.67 -0.24
C PHE A 379 -9.56 34.80 -0.96
N THR A 380 -9.53 34.97 -2.28
CA THR A 380 -10.74 35.04 -3.12
C THR A 380 -10.96 33.70 -3.80
N ARG A 381 -11.97 32.96 -3.33
CA ARG A 381 -12.42 31.69 -3.91
C ARG A 381 -12.95 31.90 -5.33
N ILE A 382 -12.68 30.93 -6.20
CA ILE A 382 -13.12 30.86 -7.60
C ILE A 382 -13.82 29.52 -7.86
N ILE A 383 -13.35 28.45 -7.22
CA ILE A 383 -14.04 27.15 -7.13
C ILE A 383 -14.26 26.88 -5.65
N GLU A 384 -15.50 26.70 -5.22
CA GLU A 384 -15.86 26.32 -3.86
C GLU A 384 -15.59 24.82 -3.62
N ARG A 385 -15.32 24.42 -2.38
CA ARG A 385 -15.25 23.00 -2.00
C ARG A 385 -16.55 22.27 -2.35
N ASN A 386 -16.45 20.95 -2.52
CA ASN A 386 -17.53 20.07 -2.98
C ASN A 386 -18.06 20.40 -4.41
N THR A 387 -17.38 21.26 -5.18
CA THR A 387 -17.67 21.40 -6.62
C THR A 387 -17.28 20.11 -7.35
N THR A 388 -18.21 19.54 -8.11
CA THR A 388 -18.01 18.34 -8.95
C THR A 388 -16.87 18.52 -9.93
N ILE A 389 -16.06 17.48 -10.14
CA ILE A 389 -14.91 17.44 -11.06
C ILE A 389 -15.11 16.36 -12.15
N PRO A 390 -14.57 16.54 -13.37
CA PRO A 390 -13.77 17.69 -13.83
C PRO A 390 -14.59 18.96 -14.01
N THR A 391 -13.95 20.13 -13.85
CA THR A 391 -14.65 21.43 -13.92
C THR A 391 -13.72 22.57 -14.34
N GLN A 392 -14.30 23.61 -14.94
CA GLN A 392 -13.58 24.83 -15.30
C GLN A 392 -14.35 26.07 -14.80
N LYS A 393 -13.65 26.98 -14.13
CA LYS A 393 -14.18 28.29 -13.72
C LYS A 393 -13.22 29.40 -14.17
N LYS A 394 -13.80 30.55 -14.50
CA LYS A 394 -13.08 31.74 -14.96
C LYS A 394 -13.57 32.96 -14.20
N GLN A 395 -12.65 33.82 -13.79
CA GLN A 395 -12.96 35.08 -13.14
C GLN A 395 -12.02 36.18 -13.62
N ILE A 396 -12.58 37.38 -13.85
CA ILE A 396 -11.82 38.54 -14.31
C ILE A 396 -11.39 39.35 -13.09
N PHE A 397 -10.08 39.59 -13.01
CA PHE A 397 -9.42 40.47 -12.06
C PHE A 397 -8.80 41.67 -12.80
N SER A 398 -8.19 42.60 -12.04
CA SER A 398 -7.53 43.78 -12.61
C SER A 398 -6.32 44.19 -11.78
N THR A 399 -5.55 45.16 -12.27
CA THR A 399 -4.38 45.69 -11.57
C THR A 399 -4.76 46.46 -10.30
N ALA A 400 -3.96 46.31 -9.26
CA ALA A 400 -4.15 46.95 -7.96
C ALA A 400 -3.54 48.38 -7.92
N ALA A 401 -2.58 48.66 -8.81
CA ALA A 401 -1.87 49.93 -8.90
C ALA A 401 -1.88 50.53 -10.32
N ASP A 402 -1.77 51.85 -10.41
CA ASP A 402 -1.68 52.57 -11.68
C ASP A 402 -0.36 52.25 -12.40
N ASN A 403 -0.43 52.09 -13.72
CA ASN A 403 0.70 51.74 -14.59
C ASN A 403 1.38 50.41 -14.24
N GLN A 404 0.69 49.50 -13.53
CA GLN A 404 1.18 48.17 -13.20
C GLN A 404 1.34 47.31 -14.47
N THR A 405 2.59 47.03 -14.87
CA THR A 405 2.92 46.28 -16.09
C THR A 405 3.00 44.76 -15.92
N ALA A 406 2.82 44.26 -14.70
CA ALA A 406 2.79 42.83 -14.39
C ALA A 406 1.92 42.54 -13.17
N VAL A 407 1.25 41.39 -13.15
CA VAL A 407 0.43 40.92 -12.02
C VAL A 407 1.00 39.60 -11.51
N ASP A 408 1.26 39.53 -10.21
CA ASP A 408 1.63 38.29 -9.52
C ASP A 408 0.34 37.54 -9.15
N ILE A 409 0.18 36.33 -9.69
CA ILE A 409 -0.90 35.40 -9.40
C ILE A 409 -0.40 34.43 -8.32
N HIS A 410 -0.97 34.52 -7.12
CA HIS A 410 -0.70 33.59 -6.03
C HIS A 410 -1.92 32.69 -5.86
N VAL A 411 -1.75 31.40 -6.16
CA VAL A 411 -2.79 30.36 -6.15
C VAL A 411 -2.79 29.65 -4.80
N LEU A 412 -3.96 29.51 -4.19
CA LEU A 412 -4.12 28.86 -2.89
C LEU A 412 -5.31 27.88 -2.85
N GLN A 413 -5.24 26.99 -1.87
CA GLN A 413 -6.28 26.03 -1.51
C GLN A 413 -6.59 26.12 0.00
N GLY A 414 -7.87 26.15 0.37
CA GLY A 414 -8.30 26.14 1.76
C GLY A 414 -9.58 26.93 2.02
N GLU A 415 -9.92 27.12 3.31
CA GLU A 415 -11.19 27.71 3.74
C GLU A 415 -11.08 28.97 4.61
N ARG A 416 -9.86 29.48 4.81
CA ARG A 416 -9.61 30.65 5.66
C ARG A 416 -9.74 31.94 4.84
N GLU A 417 -10.14 33.05 5.48
CA GLU A 417 -10.38 34.31 4.78
C GLU A 417 -9.10 35.00 4.27
N PHE A 418 -7.98 34.82 4.96
CA PHE A 418 -6.70 35.41 4.59
C PHE A 418 -5.81 34.40 3.85
N ALA A 419 -5.11 34.86 2.82
CA ALA A 419 -4.24 34.01 2.00
C ALA A 419 -3.11 33.36 2.83
N ALA A 420 -2.56 34.07 3.82
CA ALA A 420 -1.51 33.56 4.70
C ALA A 420 -1.93 32.35 5.57
N ASP A 421 -3.24 32.14 5.76
CA ASP A 421 -3.81 31.04 6.54
C ASP A 421 -4.19 29.80 5.69
N ASN A 422 -3.98 29.85 4.38
CA ASN A 422 -4.33 28.79 3.42
C ASN A 422 -3.08 28.14 2.81
N VAL A 423 -3.25 26.98 2.17
CA VAL A 423 -2.16 26.26 1.51
C VAL A 423 -1.80 26.98 0.22
N THR A 424 -0.56 27.49 0.13
CA THR A 424 0.00 27.99 -1.14
C THR A 424 0.19 26.82 -2.10
N LEU A 425 -0.45 26.87 -3.27
CA LEU A 425 -0.22 25.87 -4.31
C LEU A 425 0.85 26.31 -5.32
N GLY A 426 0.90 27.60 -5.65
CA GLY A 426 1.89 28.13 -6.59
C GLY A 426 1.85 29.65 -6.73
N ARG A 427 2.90 30.21 -7.31
CA ARG A 427 3.01 31.64 -7.64
C ARG A 427 3.60 31.81 -9.03
N PHE A 428 2.99 32.66 -9.86
CA PHE A 428 3.49 32.99 -11.18
C PHE A 428 3.12 34.41 -11.58
N ARG A 429 3.83 34.98 -12.56
CA ARG A 429 3.73 36.39 -12.89
C ARG A 429 3.31 36.57 -14.35
N LEU A 430 2.19 37.25 -14.57
CA LEU A 430 1.75 37.65 -15.90
C LEU A 430 2.39 39.00 -16.24
N GLU A 431 3.33 39.00 -17.19
CA GLU A 431 4.13 40.17 -17.55
C GLU A 431 3.71 40.87 -18.85
N GLY A 432 4.05 42.15 -18.94
CA GLY A 432 3.93 42.94 -20.16
C GLY A 432 2.51 43.42 -20.43
N ILE A 433 1.76 43.69 -19.36
CA ILE A 433 0.49 44.42 -19.36
C ILE A 433 0.80 45.89 -19.74
N PRO A 434 0.02 46.53 -20.63
CA PRO A 434 0.24 47.94 -20.99
C PRO A 434 0.01 48.87 -19.79
N PRO A 435 0.79 49.96 -19.62
CA PRO A 435 0.53 50.95 -18.58
C PRO A 435 -0.87 51.57 -18.72
N ALA A 436 -1.70 51.35 -17.70
CA ALA A 436 -3.06 51.89 -17.59
C ALA A 436 -3.38 52.21 -16.12
N PRO A 437 -4.33 53.11 -15.84
CA PRO A 437 -4.93 53.26 -14.51
C PRO A 437 -5.40 51.92 -13.93
N ARG A 438 -5.33 51.78 -12.60
CA ARG A 438 -5.79 50.60 -11.87
C ARG A 438 -7.27 50.30 -12.17
N GLY A 439 -7.63 49.02 -12.21
CA GLY A 439 -9.00 48.60 -12.53
C GLY A 439 -9.35 48.57 -14.03
N ILE A 440 -8.45 48.98 -14.94
CA ILE A 440 -8.69 48.96 -16.39
C ILE A 440 -8.22 47.67 -17.08
N PRO A 441 -6.99 47.14 -16.83
CA PRO A 441 -6.57 45.87 -17.43
C PRO A 441 -7.49 44.71 -17.01
N GLN A 442 -7.89 43.85 -17.93
CA GLN A 442 -8.79 42.73 -17.65
C GLN A 442 -8.00 41.42 -17.67
N ILE A 443 -7.71 40.89 -16.48
CA ILE A 443 -6.93 39.67 -16.30
C ILE A 443 -7.91 38.53 -16.03
N GLU A 444 -8.22 37.74 -17.06
CA GLU A 444 -8.97 36.49 -16.90
C GLU A 444 -8.05 35.47 -16.21
N VAL A 445 -8.43 35.01 -15.02
CA VAL A 445 -7.82 33.86 -14.35
C VAL A 445 -8.77 32.68 -14.49
N ALA A 446 -8.28 31.59 -15.09
CA ALA A 446 -9.03 30.36 -15.31
C ALA A 446 -8.41 29.22 -14.49
N PHE A 447 -9.27 28.53 -13.74
CA PHE A 447 -8.98 27.30 -13.01
C PHE A 447 -9.66 26.15 -13.74
N ASP A 448 -8.91 25.09 -13.98
CA ASP A 448 -9.36 23.84 -14.58
C ASP A 448 -8.93 22.70 -13.64
N ILE A 449 -9.86 21.83 -13.26
CA ILE A 449 -9.58 20.65 -12.43
C ILE A 449 -9.90 19.42 -13.25
N ASP A 450 -8.91 18.53 -13.38
CA ASP A 450 -9.06 17.28 -14.14
C ASP A 450 -9.81 16.18 -13.35
N ALA A 451 -9.99 15.02 -13.98
CA ALA A 451 -10.68 13.88 -13.37
C ALA A 451 -9.85 13.12 -12.30
N ASN A 452 -8.62 13.54 -12.01
CA ASN A 452 -7.78 13.08 -10.89
C ASN A 452 -7.79 14.07 -9.70
N GLY A 453 -8.39 15.26 -9.89
CA GLY A 453 -8.34 16.37 -8.93
C GLY A 453 -7.09 17.25 -9.05
N ILE A 454 -6.33 17.14 -10.16
CA ILE A 454 -5.12 17.94 -10.41
C ILE A 454 -5.53 19.31 -10.97
N VAL A 455 -4.87 20.38 -10.50
CA VAL A 455 -5.25 21.76 -10.82
C VAL A 455 -4.35 22.37 -11.90
N HIS A 456 -4.96 22.90 -12.96
CA HIS A 456 -4.30 23.75 -13.94
C HIS A 456 -4.81 25.19 -13.80
N VAL A 457 -3.90 26.16 -13.71
CA VAL A 457 -4.26 27.58 -13.62
C VAL A 457 -3.63 28.35 -14.78
N SER A 458 -4.40 29.25 -15.37
CA SER A 458 -3.93 30.17 -16.40
C SER A 458 -4.39 31.59 -16.10
N ALA A 459 -3.57 32.57 -16.43
CA ALA A 459 -3.90 33.98 -16.38
C ALA A 459 -3.65 34.62 -17.74
N LYS A 460 -4.65 35.34 -18.25
CA LYS A 460 -4.65 35.97 -19.56
C LYS A 460 -5.10 37.41 -19.49
N ASP A 461 -4.30 38.33 -20.01
CA ASP A 461 -4.76 39.69 -20.27
C ASP A 461 -5.63 39.69 -21.53
N LEU A 462 -6.91 40.02 -21.37
CA LEU A 462 -7.87 40.08 -22.46
C LEU A 462 -7.57 41.24 -23.44
N GLY A 463 -6.83 42.27 -23.01
CA GLY A 463 -6.46 43.41 -23.84
C GLY A 463 -5.33 43.10 -24.84
N THR A 464 -4.25 42.46 -24.39
CA THR A 464 -3.12 42.06 -25.25
C THR A 464 -3.18 40.64 -25.77
N GLY A 465 -4.05 39.79 -25.20
CA GLY A 465 -4.11 38.36 -25.48
C GLY A 465 -2.94 37.56 -24.88
N LYS A 466 -2.00 38.20 -24.18
CA LYS A 466 -0.89 37.53 -23.50
C LYS A 466 -1.40 36.62 -22.40
N GLU A 467 -0.83 35.43 -22.33
CA GLU A 467 -1.23 34.37 -21.42
C GLU A 467 0.01 33.81 -20.72
N GLN A 468 -0.16 33.44 -19.45
CA GLN A 468 0.75 32.57 -18.71
C GLN A 468 -0.06 31.40 -18.17
N LYS A 469 0.42 30.18 -18.41
CA LYS A 469 -0.17 28.95 -17.90
C LYS A 469 0.80 28.30 -16.94
N VAL A 470 0.28 27.83 -15.82
CA VAL A 470 1.00 27.00 -14.87
C VAL A 470 0.09 25.82 -14.56
N THR A 471 0.48 24.64 -15.05
CA THR A 471 0.04 23.41 -14.38
C THR A 471 0.60 23.50 -12.98
N ILE A 472 -0.28 23.44 -11.97
CA ILE A 472 0.12 23.47 -10.58
C ILE A 472 0.62 22.07 -10.21
N THR A 473 1.73 21.65 -10.83
CA THR A 473 2.61 20.70 -10.16
C THR A 473 3.22 21.48 -9.00
N THR A 474 2.77 21.20 -7.79
CA THR A 474 3.38 21.77 -6.58
C THR A 474 4.90 21.60 -6.64
N SER A 475 5.65 22.64 -6.23
CA SER A 475 7.12 22.69 -6.36
C SER A 475 7.88 21.66 -5.50
N SER A 476 7.14 20.81 -4.79
CA SER A 476 7.58 19.60 -4.07
C SER A 476 7.51 18.31 -4.90
N GLY A 477 6.83 18.31 -6.05
CA GLY A 477 6.73 17.17 -6.96
C GLY A 477 8.04 16.88 -7.70
N LEU A 478 8.20 15.66 -8.18
CA LEU A 478 9.40 15.27 -8.94
C LEU A 478 9.28 15.76 -10.40
N SER A 479 10.37 16.29 -10.94
CA SER A 479 10.46 16.60 -12.38
C SER A 479 10.50 15.31 -13.22
N GLU A 480 10.10 15.38 -14.49
CA GLU A 480 10.15 14.23 -15.42
C GLU A 480 11.54 13.59 -15.48
N GLU A 481 12.62 14.39 -15.51
CA GLU A 481 14.01 13.90 -15.45
C GLU A 481 14.34 13.18 -14.13
N GLN A 482 13.79 13.63 -13.00
CA GLN A 482 13.95 12.96 -11.70
C GLN A 482 13.15 11.66 -11.66
N ILE A 483 11.93 11.63 -12.18
CA ILE A 483 11.10 10.42 -12.28
C ILE A 483 11.80 9.40 -13.17
N GLU A 484 12.27 9.78 -14.37
CA GLU A 484 12.97 8.87 -15.28
C GLU A 484 14.27 8.33 -14.66
N ARG A 485 15.02 9.16 -13.93
CA ARG A 485 16.19 8.71 -13.16
C ARG A 485 15.80 7.71 -12.07
N MET A 486 14.77 8.02 -11.27
CA MET A 486 14.29 7.15 -10.19
C MET A 486 13.70 5.84 -10.72
N MET A 487 13.06 5.84 -11.90
CA MET A 487 12.63 4.61 -12.60
C MET A 487 13.83 3.75 -12.97
N LYS A 488 14.87 4.32 -13.60
CA LYS A 488 16.10 3.58 -13.94
C LYS A 488 16.85 3.06 -12.72
N GLU A 489 16.92 3.86 -11.65
CA GLU A 489 17.47 3.42 -10.35
C GLU A 489 16.62 2.28 -9.75
N ALA A 490 15.28 2.37 -9.85
CA ALA A 490 14.35 1.34 -9.39
C ALA A 490 14.44 0.02 -10.18
N GLU A 491 14.67 0.09 -11.50
CA GLU A 491 14.89 -1.06 -12.38
C GLU A 491 16.22 -1.74 -12.09
N ALA A 492 17.32 -0.98 -12.02
CA ALA A 492 18.64 -1.52 -11.66
C ALA A 492 18.60 -2.22 -10.29
N HIS A 493 17.87 -1.63 -9.35
CA HIS A 493 17.62 -2.20 -8.03
C HIS A 493 16.78 -3.49 -8.05
N ALA A 494 15.80 -3.60 -8.95
CA ALA A 494 15.04 -4.85 -9.11
C ALA A 494 15.91 -5.99 -9.63
N GLU A 495 16.85 -5.71 -10.55
CA GLU A 495 17.80 -6.72 -11.05
C GLU A 495 18.85 -7.11 -9.98
N GLU A 496 19.30 -6.16 -9.15
CA GLU A 496 20.12 -6.46 -7.95
C GLU A 496 19.40 -7.39 -6.96
N ASP A 497 18.14 -7.08 -6.64
CA ASP A 497 17.34 -7.86 -5.69
C ASP A 497 17.02 -9.26 -6.26
N LYS A 498 16.72 -9.36 -7.57
CA LYS A 498 16.54 -10.63 -8.29
C LYS A 498 17.81 -11.48 -8.24
N LYS A 499 18.98 -10.91 -8.56
CA LYS A 499 20.26 -11.63 -8.50
C LYS A 499 20.57 -12.14 -7.09
N ARG A 500 20.25 -11.34 -6.06
CA ARG A 500 20.36 -11.77 -4.65
C ARG A 500 19.39 -12.89 -4.30
N LYS A 501 18.16 -12.87 -4.84
CA LYS A 501 17.19 -13.97 -4.68
C LYS A 501 17.72 -15.28 -5.27
N GLU A 502 18.20 -15.25 -6.52
CA GLU A 502 18.82 -16.40 -7.19
C GLU A 502 20.02 -16.97 -6.39
N GLN A 503 20.83 -16.07 -5.81
CA GLN A 503 21.94 -16.41 -4.93
C GLN A 503 21.51 -17.12 -3.63
N VAL A 504 20.39 -16.70 -3.02
CA VAL A 504 19.83 -17.34 -1.82
C VAL A 504 19.15 -18.66 -2.17
N GLU A 505 18.42 -18.72 -3.28
CA GLU A 505 17.80 -19.95 -3.80
C GLU A 505 18.84 -21.04 -4.09
N LEU A 506 19.93 -20.69 -4.80
CA LEU A 506 21.05 -21.61 -5.06
C LEU A 506 21.65 -22.20 -3.77
N ARG A 507 21.78 -21.40 -2.72
CA ARG A 507 22.28 -21.87 -1.42
C ARG A 507 21.28 -22.82 -0.74
N ASN A 508 20.00 -22.47 -0.70
CA ASN A 508 18.96 -23.32 -0.13
C ASN A 508 18.82 -24.65 -0.88
N GLU A 509 18.94 -24.65 -2.21
CA GLU A 509 18.97 -25.86 -3.03
C GLU A 509 20.19 -26.74 -2.71
N ALA A 510 21.37 -26.13 -2.58
CA ALA A 510 22.60 -26.83 -2.24
C ALA A 510 22.57 -27.41 -0.80
N ASP A 511 22.07 -26.67 0.19
CA ASP A 511 21.86 -27.16 1.56
C ASP A 511 20.84 -28.32 1.59
N SER A 512 19.74 -28.21 0.83
CA SER A 512 18.73 -29.27 0.68
C SER A 512 19.30 -30.52 0.00
N LEU A 513 20.17 -30.34 -1.01
CA LEU A 513 20.89 -31.44 -1.66
C LEU A 513 21.86 -32.14 -0.70
N VAL A 514 22.64 -31.39 0.08
CA VAL A 514 23.55 -31.95 1.12
C VAL A 514 22.75 -32.80 2.11
N TYR A 515 21.62 -32.29 2.62
CA TYR A 515 20.75 -33.04 3.53
C TYR A 515 20.14 -34.30 2.88
N THR A 516 19.71 -34.19 1.61
CA THR A 516 19.16 -35.31 0.85
C THR A 516 20.21 -36.41 0.65
N VAL A 517 21.45 -36.03 0.30
CA VAL A 517 22.58 -36.94 0.18
C VAL A 517 22.88 -37.64 1.51
N ASP A 518 22.88 -36.91 2.63
CA ASP A 518 23.11 -37.51 3.96
C ASP A 518 22.03 -38.53 4.34
N LYS A 519 20.77 -38.27 4.01
CA LYS A 519 19.68 -39.25 4.17
C LYS A 519 19.88 -40.47 3.25
N THR A 520 20.13 -40.25 1.96
CA THR A 520 20.29 -41.31 0.96
C THR A 520 21.48 -42.22 1.32
N LEU A 521 22.63 -41.68 1.71
CA LEU A 521 23.79 -42.46 2.16
C LEU A 521 23.47 -43.30 3.42
N LYS A 522 22.64 -42.79 4.33
CA LYS A 522 22.20 -43.51 5.53
C LYS A 522 21.22 -44.65 5.22
N ASP A 523 20.28 -44.43 4.29
CA ASP A 523 19.25 -45.40 3.92
C ASP A 523 19.81 -46.55 3.05
N ILE A 524 20.86 -46.28 2.26
CA ILE A 524 21.57 -47.28 1.43
C ILE A 524 22.47 -48.19 2.28
N GLY A 525 23.21 -47.63 3.25
CA GLY A 525 24.17 -48.37 4.06
C GLY A 525 25.23 -49.10 3.20
N ASP A 526 25.52 -50.35 3.54
CA ASP A 526 26.56 -51.17 2.86
C ASP A 526 26.11 -51.74 1.50
N LYS A 527 24.93 -51.36 0.97
CA LYS A 527 24.37 -51.92 -0.27
C LYS A 527 24.98 -51.34 -1.56
N ALA A 528 25.72 -50.24 -1.46
CA ALA A 528 26.36 -49.60 -2.61
C ALA A 528 27.87 -49.87 -2.68
N ALA A 529 28.43 -49.75 -3.88
CA ALA A 529 29.87 -49.85 -4.09
C ALA A 529 30.62 -48.74 -3.33
N ALA A 530 31.62 -49.14 -2.53
CA ALA A 530 32.31 -48.24 -1.60
C ALA A 530 33.00 -47.05 -2.28
N ASP A 531 33.51 -47.24 -3.49
CA ASP A 531 34.17 -46.19 -4.28
C ASP A 531 33.18 -45.13 -4.79
N HIS A 532 31.93 -45.50 -5.08
CA HIS A 532 30.86 -44.56 -5.41
C HIS A 532 30.39 -43.79 -4.15
N VAL A 533 30.28 -44.48 -3.01
CA VAL A 533 29.96 -43.85 -1.71
C VAL A 533 31.04 -42.83 -1.29
N GLU A 534 32.32 -43.13 -1.51
CA GLU A 534 33.43 -42.23 -1.20
C GLU A 534 33.41 -40.97 -2.09
N LYS A 535 33.18 -41.12 -3.40
CA LYS A 535 33.01 -39.99 -4.34
C LYS A 535 31.88 -39.05 -3.91
N VAL A 536 30.72 -39.59 -3.55
CA VAL A 536 29.56 -38.79 -3.09
C VAL A 536 29.85 -38.08 -1.77
N LYS A 537 30.49 -38.74 -0.80
CA LYS A 537 30.91 -38.10 0.47
C LYS A 537 31.86 -36.93 0.22
N LYS A 538 32.85 -37.12 -0.64
CA LYS A 538 33.83 -36.08 -0.99
C LYS A 538 33.17 -34.87 -1.67
N ALA A 539 32.35 -35.11 -2.71
CA ALA A 539 31.63 -34.03 -3.38
C ALA A 539 30.69 -33.26 -2.42
N LYS A 540 30.07 -33.97 -1.46
CA LYS A 540 29.24 -33.36 -0.42
C LYS A 540 30.08 -32.45 0.50
N GLU A 541 31.23 -32.91 0.99
CA GLU A 541 32.13 -32.09 1.82
C GLU A 541 32.66 -30.86 1.08
N GLU A 542 32.98 -30.97 -0.21
CA GLU A 542 33.39 -29.85 -1.05
C GLU A 542 32.26 -28.82 -1.25
N LEU A 543 31.01 -29.26 -1.44
CA LEU A 543 29.85 -28.36 -1.50
C LEU A 543 29.56 -27.70 -0.14
N THR A 544 29.58 -28.45 0.97
CA THR A 544 29.44 -27.88 2.33
C THR A 544 30.52 -26.86 2.63
N SER A 545 31.75 -27.07 2.14
CA SER A 545 32.86 -26.12 2.27
C SER A 545 32.65 -24.87 1.42
N ALA A 546 32.16 -25.00 0.18
CA ALA A 546 31.81 -23.87 -0.68
C ALA A 546 30.68 -23.02 -0.08
N LEU A 547 29.68 -23.66 0.54
CA LEU A 547 28.58 -23.00 1.24
C LEU A 547 29.03 -22.16 2.45
N ALA A 548 30.23 -22.36 2.99
CA ALA A 548 30.77 -21.48 4.03
C ALA A 548 31.22 -20.10 3.52
N GLY A 549 31.34 -19.92 2.18
CA GLY A 549 31.70 -18.65 1.54
C GLY A 549 30.57 -18.04 0.69
N GLU A 550 30.91 -16.99 -0.04
CA GLU A 550 29.99 -16.24 -0.94
C GLU A 550 30.35 -16.38 -2.43
N ASP A 551 31.14 -17.41 -2.80
CA ASP A 551 31.46 -17.71 -4.20
C ASP A 551 30.34 -18.55 -4.83
N TYR A 552 29.36 -17.88 -5.43
CA TYR A 552 28.19 -18.50 -6.02
C TYR A 552 28.49 -19.35 -7.27
N GLU A 553 29.55 -19.05 -8.01
CA GLU A 553 29.96 -19.89 -9.15
C GLU A 553 30.61 -21.19 -8.66
N LEU A 554 31.42 -21.12 -7.59
CA LEU A 554 31.92 -22.32 -6.91
C LEU A 554 30.79 -23.16 -6.31
N ILE A 555 29.81 -22.53 -5.65
CA ILE A 555 28.64 -23.24 -5.09
C ILE A 555 27.85 -23.92 -6.22
N ARG A 556 27.58 -23.23 -7.35
CA ARG A 556 26.90 -23.83 -8.51
C ARG A 556 27.68 -25.02 -9.07
N SER A 557 28.98 -24.84 -9.33
CA SER A 557 29.84 -25.91 -9.85
C SER A 557 29.90 -27.14 -8.92
N LYS A 558 29.95 -26.94 -7.60
CA LYS A 558 29.97 -28.04 -6.62
C LYS A 558 28.61 -28.68 -6.40
N LYS A 559 27.51 -27.94 -6.59
CA LYS A 559 26.15 -28.51 -6.63
C LYS A 559 26.01 -29.46 -7.82
N GLU A 560 26.37 -29.02 -9.03
CA GLU A 560 26.33 -29.84 -10.25
C GLU A 560 27.23 -31.09 -10.15
N GLU A 561 28.43 -30.96 -9.56
CA GLU A 561 29.32 -32.10 -9.32
C GLU A 561 28.70 -33.14 -8.37
N LEU A 562 28.06 -32.68 -7.28
CA LEU A 562 27.37 -33.56 -6.32
C LEU A 562 26.14 -34.24 -6.94
N GLU A 563 25.31 -33.50 -7.69
CA GLU A 563 24.15 -34.06 -8.42
C GLU A 563 24.59 -35.17 -9.37
N LYS A 564 25.68 -34.96 -10.11
CA LYS A 564 26.22 -35.95 -11.05
C LYS A 564 26.67 -37.23 -10.36
N VAL A 565 27.46 -37.15 -9.29
CA VAL A 565 27.92 -38.37 -8.57
C VAL A 565 26.77 -39.07 -7.82
N LEU A 566 25.75 -38.33 -7.37
CA LEU A 566 24.54 -38.88 -6.77
C LEU A 566 23.69 -39.63 -7.81
N HIS A 567 23.58 -39.10 -9.03
CA HIS A 567 22.91 -39.76 -10.14
C HIS A 567 23.62 -41.08 -10.53
N ASP A 568 24.96 -41.05 -10.66
CA ASP A 568 25.75 -42.26 -10.97
C ASP A 568 25.61 -43.34 -9.89
N LEU A 569 25.60 -42.96 -8.61
CA LEU A 569 25.33 -43.87 -7.48
C LEU A 569 23.92 -44.47 -7.59
N SER A 570 22.92 -43.64 -7.87
CA SER A 570 21.50 -44.06 -7.96
C SER A 570 21.27 -45.01 -9.14
N ALA A 571 21.85 -44.73 -10.31
CA ALA A 571 21.80 -45.59 -11.48
C ALA A 571 22.45 -46.96 -11.22
N THR A 572 23.57 -46.99 -10.50
CA THR A 572 24.26 -48.24 -10.12
C THR A 572 23.39 -49.11 -9.21
N ILE A 573 22.75 -48.51 -8.20
CA ILE A 573 21.85 -49.22 -7.28
C ILE A 573 20.61 -49.73 -8.01
N TYR A 574 20.04 -48.94 -8.93
CA TYR A 574 18.90 -49.37 -9.74
C TYR A 574 19.24 -50.56 -10.65
N GLN A 575 20.41 -50.54 -11.30
CA GLN A 575 20.89 -51.67 -12.12
C GLN A 575 21.12 -52.94 -11.27
N GLN A 576 21.72 -52.82 -10.08
CA GLN A 576 21.90 -53.95 -9.16
C GLN A 576 20.55 -54.51 -8.67
N THR A 577 19.59 -53.64 -8.36
CA THR A 577 18.23 -54.05 -7.93
C THR A 577 17.47 -54.74 -9.06
N ALA A 578 17.56 -54.23 -10.29
CA ALA A 578 16.96 -54.83 -11.47
C ALA A 578 17.58 -56.20 -11.82
N GLN A 579 18.90 -56.37 -11.65
CA GLN A 579 19.57 -57.67 -11.82
C GLN A 579 19.18 -58.67 -10.73
N GLN A 580 18.93 -58.23 -9.49
CA GLN A 580 18.39 -59.10 -8.44
C GLN A 580 16.93 -59.50 -8.70
N ALA A 581 16.10 -58.62 -9.25
CA ALA A 581 14.73 -58.95 -9.66
C ALA A 581 14.69 -59.91 -10.87
N GLY A 582 15.65 -59.79 -11.80
CA GLY A 582 15.74 -60.64 -12.99
C GLY A 582 16.26 -62.07 -12.74
N ALA A 583 16.86 -62.34 -11.57
CA ALA A 583 17.44 -63.65 -11.23
C ALA A 583 16.44 -64.67 -10.64
N GLY A 584 15.13 -64.36 -10.68
CA GLY A 584 14.08 -65.10 -9.96
C GLY A 584 13.12 -65.96 -10.80
N ALA A 585 13.37 -66.18 -12.10
CA ALA A 585 12.44 -66.91 -12.98
C ALA A 585 13.15 -67.97 -13.85
N GLY A 586 13.16 -69.22 -13.37
CA GLY A 586 13.50 -70.44 -14.13
C GLY A 586 12.41 -71.50 -13.92
N PRO A 587 12.04 -72.30 -14.93
CA PRO A 587 10.69 -72.87 -15.01
C PRO A 587 10.54 -74.23 -14.32
N ASN A 588 9.32 -74.53 -13.86
CA ASN A 588 8.89 -75.89 -13.54
C ASN A 588 7.47 -76.14 -14.11
N PRO A 589 7.22 -77.22 -14.88
CA PRO A 589 5.94 -77.48 -15.52
C PRO A 589 4.94 -78.24 -14.62
N ASP A 590 3.69 -78.29 -15.09
CA ASP A 590 2.58 -79.16 -14.68
C ASP A 590 1.97 -79.00 -13.27
N GLN A 591 0.92 -78.15 -13.19
CA GLN A 591 -0.43 -78.64 -12.88
C GLN A 591 -1.52 -77.64 -13.36
N ALA A 592 -2.43 -78.07 -14.24
CA ALA A 592 -3.66 -77.35 -14.59
C ALA A 592 -4.66 -77.42 -13.41
N GLY A 593 -5.56 -76.48 -13.11
CA GLY A 593 -6.30 -75.44 -13.86
C GLY A 593 -7.76 -75.47 -13.33
N PRO A 594 -8.75 -74.61 -13.73
CA PRO A 594 -8.72 -73.44 -14.61
C PRO A 594 -9.36 -72.15 -14.00
N GLY A 595 -9.37 -71.02 -14.74
CA GLY A 595 -10.34 -69.92 -14.58
C GLY A 595 -9.76 -68.51 -14.35
N ALA A 596 -9.90 -67.62 -15.35
CA ALA A 596 -9.76 -66.16 -15.23
C ALA A 596 -11.09 -65.53 -14.71
N GLU A 597 -11.32 -64.24 -14.47
CA GLU A 597 -10.72 -62.92 -14.84
C GLU A 597 -10.86 -61.98 -13.59
N ASP A 598 -10.39 -60.73 -13.44
CA ASP A 598 -9.72 -59.73 -14.29
C ASP A 598 -8.89 -58.74 -13.40
N GLY A 599 -8.30 -57.67 -13.95
CA GLY A 599 -7.61 -56.56 -13.24
C GLY A 599 -8.53 -55.46 -12.65
N PRO A 600 -7.97 -54.37 -12.09
CA PRO A 600 -7.54 -53.29 -13.00
C PRO A 600 -6.21 -52.60 -12.63
N THR A 601 -5.41 -52.34 -13.66
CA THR A 601 -4.35 -51.31 -13.68
C THR A 601 -4.97 -49.92 -13.86
N VAL A 602 -4.34 -48.88 -13.31
CA VAL A 602 -4.67 -47.48 -13.66
C VAL A 602 -3.40 -46.81 -14.16
N ASP A 603 -3.24 -46.82 -15.48
CA ASP A 603 -2.30 -45.93 -16.17
C ASP A 603 -2.97 -44.57 -16.37
N ALA A 604 -2.26 -43.51 -15.99
CA ALA A 604 -2.70 -42.13 -16.20
C ALA A 604 -1.88 -41.49 -17.32
N GLU A 605 -2.30 -41.68 -18.57
CA GLU A 605 -1.78 -40.91 -19.69
C GLU A 605 -2.23 -39.45 -19.61
N TYR A 606 -1.27 -38.53 -19.78
CA TYR A 606 -1.51 -37.08 -19.77
C TYR A 606 -1.67 -36.58 -21.20
N GLU A 607 -2.92 -36.33 -21.63
CA GLU A 607 -3.22 -35.81 -22.96
C GLU A 607 -3.06 -34.27 -22.99
N VAL A 608 -2.02 -33.79 -23.69
CA VAL A 608 -1.85 -32.35 -23.99
C VAL A 608 -2.84 -31.96 -25.09
N LYS A 609 -3.79 -31.09 -24.77
CA LYS A 609 -4.66 -30.45 -25.76
C LYS A 609 -4.14 -29.09 -26.18
N ASP A 610 -3.36 -29.09 -27.26
CA ASP A 610 -3.41 -27.98 -28.21
C ASP A 610 -4.70 -28.10 -29.03
N ASP A 611 -5.51 -27.02 -29.12
CA ASP A 611 -5.81 -26.40 -30.42
C ASP A 611 -6.68 -25.13 -30.32
N LYS A 612 -6.26 -24.11 -31.09
CA LYS A 612 -7.04 -23.03 -31.75
C LYS A 612 -7.60 -21.84 -30.95
#